data_AF-R6XV02-F1
#
_entry.id   AF-R6XV02-F1
#
_cell.length_a   1.000
_cell.length_b   1.000
_cell.length_c   1.000
_cell.angle_alpha   90.00
_cell.angle_beta   90.00
_cell.angle_gamma   90.00
#
_symmetry.space_group_name_H-M   'P 1'
#
loop_
_entity.id
_entity.type
_entity.pdbx_description
1 polymer ?
#
loop_
_entity_poly.entity_id
_entity_poly.type
_entity_poly.pdbx_seq_one_letter_code
_entity_poly.pdbx_strand_id
1 'polypeptide(L)' 'MESKAQEVMGLISAEDLDLTEYSDALVYRIIERITVLSKEEIRIRFVGGFEITQPLH' A
#
# COMPACT_ATOMS: atom_id res chain seq x y z
N MET A 1 -5.80 -11.92 22.20
CA MET A 1 -6.47 -11.87 20.88
C MET A 1 -5.60 -10.95 20.06
N GLU A 2 -4.71 -11.50 19.21
CA GLU A 2 -3.92 -10.65 18.31
C GLU A 2 -4.88 -9.84 17.47
N SER A 3 -4.62 -8.53 17.37
CA SER A 3 -5.41 -7.70 16.49
C SER A 3 -5.13 -8.12 15.05
N LYS A 4 -6.14 -8.07 14.16
CA LYS A 4 -5.93 -8.32 12.72
C LYS A 4 -4.76 -7.51 12.14
N ALA A 5 -4.48 -6.33 12.71
CA ALA A 5 -3.34 -5.51 12.34
C ALA A 5 -1.99 -6.18 12.65
N GLN A 6 -1.85 -6.88 13.78
CA GLN A 6 -0.62 -7.60 14.13
C GLN A 6 -0.41 -8.83 13.24
N GLU A 7 -1.48 -9.55 12.90
CA GLU A 7 -1.43 -10.67 11.96
C GLU A 7 -0.98 -10.22 10.57
N VAL A 8 -1.58 -9.13 10.06
CA VAL A 8 -1.19 -8.51 8.78
C VAL A 8 0.26 -8.02 8.84
N MET A 9 0.69 -7.39 9.94
CA MET A 9 2.06 -6.93 10.11
C MET A 9 3.05 -8.10 10.12
N GLY A 10 2.69 -9.24 10.73
CA GLY A 10 3.48 -10.46 10.71
C GLY A 10 3.65 -11.04 9.31
N LEU A 11 2.58 -11.04 8.50
CA LEU A 11 2.64 -11.48 7.10
C LEU A 11 3.52 -10.55 6.25
N ILE A 12 3.36 -9.23 6.40
CA ILE A 12 4.19 -8.21 5.72
C ILE A 12 5.66 -8.34 6.13
N SER A 13 5.94 -8.63 7.40
CA SER A 13 7.32 -8.76 7.90
C SER A 13 7.97 -10.11 7.55
N ALA A 14 7.18 -11.09 7.13
CA ALA A 14 7.65 -12.42 6.75
C ALA A 14 8.00 -12.53 5.26
N GLU A 15 7.50 -11.61 4.43
CA GLU A 15 7.87 -11.49 3.02
C GLU A 15 8.98 -10.44 2.85
N ASP A 16 9.89 -10.69 1.92
CA ASP A 16 10.91 -9.73 1.47
C ASP A 16 10.22 -8.72 0.56
N LEU A 17 9.38 -7.86 1.16
CA LEU A 17 8.67 -6.81 0.45
C LEU A 17 9.67 -5.69 0.16
N ASP A 18 9.92 -5.42 -1.11
CA ASP A 18 10.59 -4.20 -1.59
C ASP A 18 9.67 -2.98 -1.35
N LEU A 19 9.45 -2.66 -0.08
CA LEU A 19 8.82 -1.43 0.34
C LEU A 19 9.80 -0.31 0.01
N THR A 20 9.61 0.29 -1.16
CA THR A 20 10.33 1.51 -1.50
C THR A 20 9.83 2.60 -0.56
N GLU A 21 10.65 2.95 0.43
CA GLU A 21 10.40 4.08 1.31
C GLU A 21 10.44 5.36 0.46
N TYR A 22 9.26 5.87 0.10
CA TYR A 22 9.16 7.16 -0.57
C TYR A 22 9.61 8.26 0.41
N SER A 23 10.82 8.77 0.22
CA SER A 23 11.48 9.79 1.07
C SER A 23 10.77 11.15 1.10
N ASP A 24 9.73 11.36 0.29
CA ASP A 24 9.04 12.64 0.26
C ASP A 24 7.85 12.64 1.22
N ALA A 25 7.95 13.45 2.28
CA ALA A 25 6.85 13.77 3.19
C ALA A 25 5.59 14.32 2.48
N LEU A 26 5.68 14.67 1.19
CA LEU A 26 4.57 15.00 0.33
C LEU A 26 3.84 13.75 -0.19
N VAL A 27 4.54 12.70 -0.62
CA VAL A 27 3.93 11.48 -1.19
C VAL A 27 3.07 10.76 -0.15
N TYR A 28 3.56 10.64 1.09
CA TYR A 28 2.81 10.06 2.21
C TYR A 28 1.53 10.84 2.55
N ARG A 29 1.50 12.16 2.30
CA ARG A 29 0.32 13.01 2.55
C ARG A 29 -0.71 12.95 1.42
N ILE A 30 -0.31 12.53 0.23
CA ILE A 30 -1.19 12.55 -0.95
C ILE A 30 -1.87 11.20 -1.12
N ILE A 31 -1.32 10.07 -0.67
CA ILE A 31 -2.00 8.77 -0.77
C ILE A 31 -3.03 8.61 0.37
N GLU A 32 -4.31 8.43 0.00
CA GLU A 32 -5.41 8.16 0.92
C GLU A 32 -5.61 6.65 1.16
N ARG A 33 -5.48 5.83 0.12
CA ARG A 33 -5.69 4.37 0.19
C ARG A 33 -5.01 3.63 -0.95
N ILE A 34 -4.42 2.46 -0.67
CA ILE A 34 -4.03 1.48 -1.69
C ILE A 34 -4.96 0.27 -1.58
N THR A 35 -5.47 -0.22 -2.71
CA THR A 35 -6.33 -1.41 -2.81
C THR A 35 -5.69 -2.39 -3.77
N VAL A 36 -5.42 -3.62 -3.32
CA VAL A 36 -4.98 -4.70 -4.20
C VAL A 36 -6.18 -5.21 -4.98
N LEU A 37 -6.14 -5.10 -6.31
CA LEU A 37 -7.21 -5.56 -7.20
C LEU A 37 -6.96 -7.00 -7.65
N SER A 38 -5.70 -7.32 -7.92
CA SER A 38 -5.24 -8.66 -8.30
C SER A 38 -3.78 -8.84 -7.88
N LYS A 39 -3.21 -10.02 -8.18
CA LYS A 39 -1.79 -10.30 -7.92
C LYS A 39 -0.84 -9.45 -8.79
N GLU A 40 -1.33 -8.84 -9.88
CA GLU A 40 -0.54 -7.97 -10.78
C GLU A 40 -1.03 -6.52 -10.82
N GLU A 41 -2.04 -6.13 -10.03
CA GLU A 41 -2.69 -4.83 -10.18
C GLU A 41 -3.12 -4.24 -8.83
N ILE A 42 -2.82 -2.95 -8.66
CA ILE A 42 -3.27 -2.16 -7.51
C ILE A 42 -3.99 -0.89 -7.97
N ARG A 43 -4.86 -0.40 -7.10
CA ARG A 43 -5.45 0.93 -7.18
C ARG A 43 -4.92 1.82 -6.07
N ILE A 44 -4.48 3.03 -6.44
CA ILE A 44 -4.03 4.05 -5.51
C ILE A 44 -5.06 5.18 -5.55
N ARG A 45 -5.67 5.47 -4.40
CA ARG A 45 -6.49 6.64 -4.17
C ARG A 45 -5.66 7.70 -3.48
N PHE A 46 -5.74 8.91 -3.99
CA PHE A 46 -5.12 10.08 -3.43
C PHE A 46 -6.14 10.96 -2.69
N VAL A 47 -5.65 11.72 -1.71
CA VAL A 47 -6.40 12.74 -0.99
C VAL A 47 -7.01 13.70 -2.01
N GLY A 48 -8.33 13.93 -1.90
CA GLY A 48 -9.11 14.67 -2.90
C GLY A 48 -9.87 13.78 -3.88
N GLY A 49 -9.75 12.45 -3.76
CA GLY A 49 -10.60 11.48 -4.47
C GLY A 49 -10.11 11.08 -5.86
N PHE A 50 -8.91 11.53 -6.28
CA PHE A 50 -8.29 11.08 -7.52
C PHE A 50 -7.80 9.63 -7.37
N GLU A 51 -8.01 8.80 -8.40
CA GLU A 51 -7.63 7.39 -8.40
C GLU A 51 -6.79 7.04 -9.64
N ILE A 52 -5.76 6.22 -9.45
CA ILE A 52 -5.01 5.57 -10.54
C ILE A 52 -4.96 4.07 -10.32
N THR A 53 -4.89 3.32 -11.42
CA THR A 53 -4.56 1.90 -11.42
C THR A 53 -3.12 1.73 -11.91
N GLN A 54 -2.35 0.89 -11.23
CA GLN A 54 -0.95 0.61 -11.56
C GLN A 54 -0.72 -0.90 -11.66
N PRO A 55 -0.05 -1.38 -12.72
CA PRO A 55 0.43 -2.75 -12.77
C PRO A 55 1.63 -2.92 -11.81
N LEU A 56 1.73 -4.08 -11.19
CA LEU A 56 2.91 -4.53 -10.46
C LEU A 56 3.78 -5.31 -11.44
N HIS A 57 4.91 -4.72 -11.86
CA HIS A 57 5.89 -5.35 -12.76
C HIS A 57 6.90 -6.17 -11.99
#